data_AF-A0A8B6CG98-F1
#
_entry.id   AF-A0A8B6CG98-F1
#
_cell.length_a   1.000
_cell.length_b   1.000
_cell.length_c   1.000
_cell.angle_alpha   90.00
_cell.angle_beta   90.00
_cell.angle_gamma   90.00
#
_symmetry.space_group_name_H-M   'P 1'
#
loop_
_entity.id
_entity.type
_entity.pdbx_description
1 polymer ?
#
loop_
_entity_poly.entity_id
_entity_poly.type
_entity_poly.pdbx_seq_one_letter_code
_entity_poly.pdbx_strand_id
1 'polypeptide(L)'
;MLTTIRRHDLENDDIESMWIEIIFVHQKPILIGNIYRPPKSNAEWVTKFELMLTNVDIEDKEMIILGDFNINLSSRKIPAKWSHLKNIFNLSQIVSVPTRVTQTSSSLVDHIYSNEPHNIHFISVPKYSISDHYPVCISHKRGLKSKKKIHEYITFRSTKHFNENDFVNDISQCSFNCVLEIDDPEEALLSFLNIFTKVLNHHAPLIKKRVKRLYQNEWMNDEILDSMRKRDFYHKKKRYV
;
A
#
# COMPACT_ATOMS: atom_id res chain seq x y z
N MET A 1 2.67 11.03 -10.69
CA MET A 1 3.00 12.39 -10.23
C MET A 1 2.95 12.36 -8.71
N LEU A 2 3.94 12.92 -8.03
CA LEU A 2 3.87 13.15 -6.58
C LEU A 2 3.04 14.42 -6.40
N THR A 3 2.03 14.37 -5.53
CA THR A 3 1.17 15.51 -5.25
C THR A 3 1.30 15.87 -3.78
N THR A 4 1.32 17.16 -3.47
CA THR A 4 1.39 17.67 -2.10
C THR A 4 0.18 18.54 -1.82
N ILE A 5 -0.48 18.33 -0.68
CA ILE A 5 -1.65 19.11 -0.24
C ILE A 5 -1.36 19.63 1.16
N ARG A 6 -1.64 20.91 1.42
CA ARG A 6 -1.63 21.45 2.78
C ARG A 6 -2.92 21.05 3.50
N ARG A 7 -2.80 20.50 4.71
CA ARG A 7 -3.91 20.00 5.53
C ARG A 7 -4.26 21.02 6.62
N HIS A 8 -4.89 22.12 6.21
CA HIS A 8 -5.35 23.17 7.14
C HIS A 8 -6.33 22.65 8.19
N ASP A 9 -7.08 21.60 7.87
CA ASP A 9 -8.02 20.93 8.76
C ASP A 9 -7.32 20.19 9.92
N LEU A 10 -6.02 19.91 9.81
CA LEU A 10 -5.19 19.33 10.86
C LEU A 10 -4.37 20.38 11.62
N GLU A 11 -4.44 21.66 11.23
CA GLU A 11 -3.75 22.76 11.90
C GLU A 11 -4.60 23.30 13.07
N ASN A 12 -3.94 23.88 14.07
CA ASN A 12 -4.59 24.52 15.22
C ASN A 12 -4.11 25.97 15.31
N ASP A 13 -5.03 26.94 15.38
CA ASP A 13 -4.69 28.37 15.35
C ASP A 13 -3.79 28.82 16.52
N ASP A 14 -3.83 28.12 17.65
CA ASP A 14 -3.01 28.42 18.82
C ASP A 14 -1.64 27.72 18.80
N ILE A 15 -1.39 26.86 17.82
CA ILE A 15 -0.13 26.14 17.64
C ILE A 15 0.48 26.55 16.31
N GLU A 16 1.66 27.16 16.37
CA GLU A 16 2.45 27.44 15.18
C GLU A 16 2.86 26.11 14.53
N SER A 17 2.10 25.72 13.52
CA SER A 17 2.23 24.43 12.85
C SER A 17 1.82 24.52 11.39
N MET A 18 2.35 23.61 10.57
CA MET A 18 1.96 23.42 9.19
C MET A 18 1.93 21.94 8.88
N TRP A 19 0.82 21.47 8.32
CA TRP A 19 0.66 20.07 7.93
C TRP A 19 0.61 19.91 6.42
N ILE A 20 1.39 18.99 5.88
CA ILE A 20 1.44 18.66 4.46
C ILE A 20 1.21 17.17 4.29
N GLU A 21 0.26 16.82 3.41
CA GLU A 21 0.06 15.45 2.95
C GLU A 21 0.81 15.25 1.63
N ILE A 22 1.74 14.28 1.62
CA ILE A 22 2.42 13.83 0.42
C ILE A 22 1.70 12.60 -0.12
N ILE A 23 1.12 12.72 -1.30
CA ILE A 23 0.35 11.69 -1.98
C ILE A 23 1.20 11.04 -3.06
N PHE A 24 1.27 9.71 -3.00
CA PHE A 24 1.98 8.88 -3.96
C PHE A 24 0.98 8.08 -4.82
N VAL A 25 1.32 7.84 -6.09
CA VAL A 25 0.43 7.16 -7.05
C VAL A 25 0.07 5.72 -6.63
N HIS A 26 0.89 5.06 -5.80
CA HIS A 26 0.73 3.64 -5.44
C HIS A 26 1.19 3.29 -4.01
N GLN A 27 1.27 4.26 -3.11
CA GLN A 27 1.68 4.06 -1.72
C GLN A 27 0.71 4.80 -0.80
N LYS A 28 0.65 4.40 0.48
CA LYS A 28 -0.08 5.17 1.48
C LYS A 28 0.48 6.61 1.52
N PRO A 29 -0.37 7.64 1.60
CA PRO A 29 0.09 9.00 1.81
C PRO A 29 0.85 9.13 3.14
N ILE A 30 1.72 10.14 3.20
CA ILE A 30 2.45 10.50 4.41
C ILE A 30 2.02 11.90 4.85
N LEU A 31 1.69 12.06 6.12
CA LEU A 31 1.47 13.35 6.75
C LEU A 31 2.78 13.86 7.35
N ILE A 32 3.15 15.09 7.02
CA ILE A 32 4.32 15.78 7.57
C ILE A 32 3.83 17.01 8.33
N GLY A 33 4.06 17.03 9.64
CA GLY A 33 3.77 18.18 10.50
C GLY A 33 5.04 18.90 10.88
N ASN A 34 5.19 20.16 10.47
CA ASN A 34 6.22 21.05 11.01
C ASN A 34 5.65 21.84 12.18
N ILE A 35 6.26 21.78 13.36
CA ILE A 35 5.71 22.33 14.60
C ILE A 35 6.74 23.18 15.32
N TYR A 36 6.32 24.37 15.75
CA TYR A 36 7.08 25.19 16.66
C TYR A 36 6.38 25.27 18.02
N ARG A 37 7.10 24.91 19.08
CA ARG A 37 6.66 25.11 20.47
C ARG A 37 7.52 26.19 21.10
N PRO A 38 6.95 27.35 21.49
CA PRO A 38 7.67 28.37 22.24
C PRO A 38 8.28 27.84 23.56
N PRO A 39 9.44 28.35 24.00
CA PRO A 39 10.16 27.84 25.18
C PRO A 39 9.37 27.98 26.49
N LYS A 40 8.42 28.91 26.56
CA LYS A 40 7.58 29.18 27.74
C LYS A 40 6.14 28.68 27.60
N SER A 41 5.88 27.75 26.69
CA SER A 41 4.54 27.18 26.52
C SER A 41 4.06 26.45 27.78
N ASN A 42 2.81 26.73 28.17
CA ASN A 42 2.16 26.18 29.35
C ASN A 42 1.59 24.76 29.10
N ALA A 43 0.89 24.21 30.10
CA ALA A 43 0.23 22.90 29.99
C ALA A 43 -0.91 22.87 28.96
N GLU A 44 -1.56 24.01 28.72
CA GLU A 44 -2.64 24.15 27.74
C GLU A 44 -2.13 23.89 26.32
N TRP A 45 -0.94 24.39 25.97
CA TRP A 45 -0.31 24.09 24.68
C TRP A 45 -0.18 22.58 24.47
N VAL A 46 0.21 21.83 25.51
CA VAL A 46 0.39 20.37 25.41
C VAL A 46 -0.95 19.66 25.21
N THR A 47 -2.04 20.15 25.82
CA THR A 47 -3.39 19.63 25.61
C THR A 47 -3.92 19.93 24.21
N LYS A 48 -3.66 21.13 23.68
CA LYS A 48 -3.99 21.47 22.28
C LYS A 48 -3.19 20.62 21.30
N PHE A 49 -1.91 20.40 21.60
CA PHE A 49 -1.04 19.56 20.79
C PHE A 49 -1.52 18.11 20.78
N GLU A 50 -1.90 17.58 21.93
CA GLU A 50 -2.51 16.26 22.07
C GLU A 50 -3.79 16.12 21.24
N LEU A 51 -4.69 17.11 21.29
CA LEU A 51 -5.91 17.11 20.47
C LEU A 51 -5.58 17.14 18.96
N MET A 52 -4.61 17.96 18.56
CA MET A 52 -4.15 18.01 17.17
C MET A 52 -3.59 16.66 16.71
N LEU A 53 -2.76 16.01 17.54
CA LEU A 53 -2.24 14.67 17.24
C LEU A 53 -3.36 13.63 17.14
N THR A 54 -4.38 13.70 17.99
CA THR A 54 -5.55 12.81 17.89
C THR A 54 -6.23 12.93 16.53
N ASN A 55 -6.44 14.15 16.02
CA ASN A 55 -7.04 14.37 14.71
C ASN A 55 -6.16 13.81 13.58
N VAL A 56 -4.84 13.96 13.69
CA VAL A 56 -3.86 13.41 12.73
C VAL A 56 -3.84 11.88 12.78
N ASP A 57 -3.91 11.28 13.98
CA ASP A 57 -3.87 9.83 14.18
C ASP A 57 -5.11 9.13 13.62
N ILE A 58 -6.28 9.77 13.71
CA ILE A 58 -7.54 9.29 13.12
C ILE A 58 -7.44 9.08 11.60
N GLU A 59 -6.53 9.78 10.91
CA GLU A 59 -6.32 9.61 9.47
C GLU A 59 -5.72 8.24 9.10
N ASP A 60 -5.21 7.47 10.07
CA ASP A 60 -4.56 6.16 9.86
C ASP A 60 -3.47 6.19 8.77
N LYS A 61 -2.68 7.26 8.78
CA LYS A 61 -1.58 7.50 7.85
C LYS A 61 -0.24 7.42 8.58
N GLU A 62 0.81 7.17 7.81
CA GLU A 62 2.17 7.41 8.31
C GLU A 62 2.32 8.90 8.60
N MET A 63 2.80 9.24 9.78
CA MET A 63 3.04 10.61 10.21
C MET A 63 4.49 10.82 10.58
N ILE A 64 5.04 11.96 10.13
CA ILE A 64 6.36 12.46 10.50
C ILE A 64 6.17 13.86 11.06
N ILE A 65 6.49 14.04 12.33
CA ILE A 65 6.41 15.32 13.01
C ILE A 65 7.82 15.84 13.21
N LEU A 66 8.09 17.06 12.81
CA LEU A 66 9.40 17.68 12.93
C LEU A 66 9.29 19.15 13.37
N GLY A 67 10.35 19.69 13.94
CA GLY A 67 10.44 21.11 14.26
C GLY A 67 11.11 21.39 15.60
N ASP A 68 11.08 22.65 16.04
CA ASP A 68 11.68 23.10 17.29
C ASP A 68 10.65 23.07 18.42
N PHE A 69 10.85 22.14 19.36
CA PHE A 69 9.94 21.94 20.48
C PHE A 69 10.36 22.72 21.73
N ASN A 70 11.56 23.30 21.75
CA ASN A 70 12.16 23.90 22.94
C ASN A 70 12.07 23.01 24.20
N ILE A 71 12.09 21.68 24.02
CA ILE A 71 12.12 20.68 25.08
C ILE A 71 13.45 19.94 24.94
N ASN A 72 14.36 20.14 25.89
CA ASN A 72 15.66 19.50 25.84
C ASN A 72 15.56 18.02 26.24
N LEU A 73 15.62 17.11 25.27
CA LEU A 73 15.58 15.67 25.52
C LEU A 73 16.90 15.09 26.05
N SER A 74 17.98 15.86 26.03
CA SER A 74 19.23 15.51 26.72
C SER A 74 19.18 15.81 28.23
N SER A 75 18.13 16.49 28.69
CA SER A 75 17.92 16.79 30.11
C SER A 75 17.32 15.61 30.87
N ARG A 76 17.66 15.47 32.16
CA ARG A 76 17.00 14.50 33.06
C ARG A 76 15.56 14.88 33.42
N LYS A 77 15.13 16.10 33.11
CA LYS A 77 13.81 16.66 33.47
C LYS A 77 12.87 16.74 32.26
N ILE A 78 12.65 15.63 31.57
CA ILE A 78 11.66 15.58 30.49
C ILE A 78 10.26 15.54 31.13
N PRO A 79 9.31 16.39 30.70
CA PRO A 79 7.95 16.36 31.24
C PRO A 79 7.30 14.98 31.03
N ALA A 80 6.73 14.39 32.10
CA ALA A 80 6.11 13.07 32.04
C ALA A 80 5.01 12.98 30.98
N LYS A 81 4.20 14.05 30.82
CA LYS A 81 3.18 14.16 29.78
C LYS A 81 3.77 14.01 28.37
N TRP A 82 5.00 14.51 28.13
CA TRP A 82 5.67 14.37 26.85
C TRP A 82 6.01 12.93 26.51
N SER A 83 6.52 12.18 27.49
CA SER A 83 6.77 10.74 27.34
C SER A 83 5.48 9.95 27.11
N HIS A 84 4.40 10.34 27.78
CA HIS A 84 3.09 9.73 27.60
C HIS A 84 2.53 9.92 26.18
N LEU A 85 2.60 11.14 25.63
CA LEU A 85 2.14 11.43 24.27
C LEU A 85 2.85 10.55 23.23
N LYS A 86 4.18 10.40 23.36
CA LYS A 86 4.94 9.53 22.45
C LYS A 86 4.42 8.10 22.45
N ASN A 87 4.07 7.58 23.62
CA ASN A 87 3.58 6.21 23.74
C ASN A 87 2.15 6.04 23.19
N ILE A 88 1.26 7.00 23.44
CA ILE A 88 -0.13 6.95 22.94
C ILE A 88 -0.16 6.91 21.42
N PHE A 89 0.60 7.80 20.76
CA PHE A 89 0.61 7.94 19.30
C PHE A 89 1.67 7.07 18.61
N ASN A 90 2.25 6.10 19.34
CA ASN A 90 3.31 5.22 18.86
C ASN A 90 4.50 5.95 18.20
N LEU A 91 4.83 7.15 18.69
CA LEU A 91 5.84 8.03 18.11
C LEU A 91 7.23 7.69 18.63
N SER A 92 8.10 7.30 17.71
CA SER A 92 9.53 7.14 17.95
C SER A 92 10.25 8.44 17.63
N GLN A 93 11.00 8.97 18.60
CA GLN A 93 11.93 10.07 18.34
C GLN A 93 13.20 9.50 17.71
N ILE A 94 13.58 9.98 16.52
CA ILE A 94 14.66 9.40 15.73
C ILE A 94 16.01 10.17 15.78
N VAL A 95 16.03 11.42 16.26
CA VAL A 95 17.23 12.26 16.43
C VAL A 95 17.80 12.11 17.84
N SER A 96 18.99 11.54 17.96
CA SER A 96 19.63 11.25 19.26
C SER A 96 20.77 12.19 19.63
N VAL A 97 21.13 13.13 18.76
CA VAL A 97 22.28 14.04 18.94
C VAL A 97 21.82 15.49 19.12
N PRO A 98 22.59 16.34 19.82
CA PRO A 98 22.23 17.74 20.01
C PRO A 98 22.03 18.48 18.70
N THR A 99 21.00 19.32 18.65
CA THR A 99 20.59 20.09 17.48
C THR A 99 20.78 21.58 17.69
N ARG A 100 20.84 22.06 18.93
CA ARG A 100 21.22 23.43 19.26
C ARG A 100 22.51 23.43 20.07
N VAL A 101 23.55 24.07 19.55
CA VAL A 101 24.88 24.13 20.17
C VAL A 101 25.37 25.58 20.17
N THR A 102 25.65 26.07 21.37
CA THR A 102 26.26 27.38 21.62
C THR A 102 27.68 27.20 22.15
N GLN A 103 28.38 28.30 22.46
CA GLN A 103 29.70 28.23 23.11
C GLN A 103 29.67 27.52 24.47
N THR A 104 28.54 27.55 25.17
CA THR A 104 28.44 27.12 26.58
C THR A 104 27.43 25.99 26.80
N SER A 105 26.62 25.65 25.79
CA SER A 105 25.55 24.67 25.93
C SER A 105 25.35 23.83 24.67
N SER A 106 24.80 22.63 24.87
CA SER A 106 24.46 21.69 23.81
C SER A 106 23.16 20.99 24.20
N SER A 107 22.12 21.11 23.36
CA SER A 107 20.78 20.62 23.66
C SER A 107 20.09 20.00 22.45
N LEU A 108 19.28 18.96 22.68
CA LEU A 108 18.41 18.33 21.69
C LEU A 108 17.01 18.91 21.82
N VAL A 109 16.72 19.96 21.05
CA VAL A 109 15.44 20.72 21.08
C VAL A 109 14.66 20.64 19.77
N ASP A 110 15.36 20.38 18.66
CA ASP A 110 14.75 20.11 17.37
C ASP A 110 14.48 18.61 17.28
N HIS A 111 13.20 18.23 17.20
CA HIS A 111 12.81 16.83 17.26
C HIS A 111 12.32 16.36 15.91
N ILE A 112 12.48 15.06 15.66
CA ILE A 112 11.72 14.37 14.62
C ILE A 112 11.12 13.12 15.25
N TYR A 113 9.81 13.00 15.10
CA TYR A 113 8.99 11.88 15.54
C TYR A 113 8.40 11.16 14.33
N SER A 114 8.30 9.84 14.40
CA SER A 114 7.61 9.04 13.38
C SER A 114 6.87 7.88 14.04
N ASN A 115 5.66 7.59 13.57
CA ASN A 115 4.93 6.37 13.93
C ASN A 115 5.41 5.13 13.16
N GLU A 116 6.20 5.33 12.10
CA GLU A 116 6.79 4.27 11.27
C GLU A 116 8.32 4.45 11.13
N PRO A 117 9.08 4.41 12.23
CA PRO A 117 10.53 4.70 12.21
C PRO A 117 11.32 3.76 11.29
N HIS A 118 10.80 2.56 11.01
CA HIS A 118 11.42 1.60 10.12
C HIS A 118 11.49 2.07 8.66
N ASN A 119 10.64 3.03 8.28
CA ASN A 119 10.67 3.68 6.97
C ASN A 119 11.74 4.77 6.87
N ILE A 120 12.36 5.19 7.97
CA ILE A 120 13.50 6.11 7.89
C ILE A 120 14.76 5.33 7.52
N HIS A 121 15.44 5.75 6.45
CA HIS A 121 16.66 5.12 5.95
C HIS A 121 17.92 5.71 6.56
N PHE A 122 17.98 7.03 6.65
CA PHE A 122 19.17 7.76 7.08
C PHE A 122 18.77 9.00 7.85
N ILE A 123 19.57 9.34 8.86
CA ILE A 123 19.41 10.51 9.73
C ILE A 123 20.78 11.16 9.85
N SER A 124 20.84 12.47 9.66
CA SER A 124 22.07 13.24 9.80
C SER A 124 21.77 14.58 10.43
N VAL A 125 22.66 15.02 11.31
CA VAL A 125 22.67 16.37 11.88
C VAL A 125 24.01 17.02 11.51
N PRO A 126 24.13 17.63 10.33
CA PRO A 126 25.36 18.27 9.90
C PRO A 126 25.72 19.41 10.86
N LYS A 127 26.95 19.43 11.36
CA LYS A 127 27.44 20.48 12.29
C LYS A 127 27.89 21.74 11.55
N TYR A 128 27.13 22.14 10.55
CA TYR A 128 27.37 23.34 9.75
C TYR A 128 26.14 24.22 9.89
N SER A 129 26.29 25.38 10.53
CA SER A 129 25.21 26.36 10.62
C SER A 129 25.75 27.77 10.76
N ILE A 130 24.94 28.72 10.32
CA ILE A 130 25.12 30.16 10.52
C ILE A 130 24.44 30.60 11.83
N SER A 131 23.56 29.76 12.39
CA SER A 131 22.91 29.95 13.70
C SER A 131 23.42 28.97 14.75
N ASP A 132 22.88 29.07 15.95
CA ASP A 132 23.09 28.10 17.03
C ASP A 132 22.31 26.78 16.84
N HIS A 133 21.51 26.64 15.78
CA HIS A 133 20.82 25.40 15.42
C HIS A 133 21.51 24.69 14.25
N TYR A 134 21.76 23.40 14.38
CA TYR A 134 22.18 22.51 13.31
C TYR A 134 20.95 21.99 12.54
N PRO A 135 21.04 21.90 11.19
CA PRO A 135 20.00 21.28 10.40
C PRO A 135 19.85 19.79 10.76
N VAL A 136 18.61 19.30 10.70
CA VAL A 136 18.32 17.87 10.83
C VAL A 136 17.82 17.36 9.49
N CYS A 137 18.50 16.36 8.94
CA CYS A 137 18.19 15.78 7.65
C CYS A 137 17.79 14.33 7.83
N ILE A 138 16.70 13.93 7.19
CA ILE A 138 16.26 12.53 7.13
C ILE A 138 16.07 12.12 5.68
N SER A 139 16.32 10.84 5.39
CA SER A 139 15.86 10.23 4.15
C SER A 139 14.83 9.17 4.46
N HIS A 140 13.71 9.24 3.76
CA HIS A 140 12.61 8.30 3.86
C HIS A 140 12.77 7.20 2.82
N LYS A 141 12.58 5.95 3.23
CA LYS A 141 12.52 4.79 2.34
C LYS A 141 11.26 4.90 1.54
N ARG A 142 11.39 5.39 0.30
CA ARG A 142 10.35 5.16 -0.69
C ARG A 142 10.29 3.66 -0.95
N GLY A 143 9.29 3.00 -0.38
CA GLY A 143 8.97 1.62 -0.71
C GLY A 143 8.59 1.54 -2.17
N LEU A 144 9.55 1.39 -3.10
CA LEU A 144 9.31 0.99 -4.49
C LEU A 144 8.76 -0.44 -4.55
N LYS A 145 7.84 -0.82 -3.66
CA LYS A 145 6.80 -1.76 -3.96
C LYS A 145 5.84 -1.07 -4.94
N SER A 146 6.33 -0.80 -6.16
CA SER A 146 5.49 -1.18 -7.28
C SER A 146 5.16 -2.62 -6.96
N LYS A 147 3.92 -2.93 -6.57
CA LYS A 147 3.43 -4.28 -6.81
C LYS A 147 3.76 -4.48 -8.28
N LYS A 148 4.82 -5.24 -8.62
CA LYS A 148 5.06 -5.65 -10.01
C LYS A 148 3.70 -6.10 -10.46
N LYS A 149 3.10 -5.49 -11.49
CA LYS A 149 1.73 -5.80 -11.93
C LYS A 149 1.62 -7.32 -11.90
N ILE A 150 1.01 -7.87 -10.85
CA ILE A 150 0.97 -9.32 -10.68
C ILE A 150 0.17 -9.74 -11.89
N HIS A 151 0.80 -10.54 -12.75
CA HIS A 151 0.12 -10.97 -13.95
C HIS A 151 -1.10 -11.74 -13.47
N GLU A 152 -2.27 -11.19 -13.75
CA GLU A 152 -3.51 -11.88 -13.47
C GLU A 152 -3.65 -12.98 -14.52
N TYR A 153 -3.99 -14.18 -14.06
CA TYR A 153 -4.22 -15.32 -14.92
C TYR A 153 -5.61 -15.85 -14.64
N ILE A 154 -6.33 -16.21 -15.70
CA ILE A 154 -7.53 -17.01 -15.62
C ILE A 154 -7.22 -18.41 -16.14
N THR A 155 -7.87 -19.41 -15.56
CA THR A 155 -7.84 -20.79 -16.07
C THR A 155 -9.23 -21.11 -16.57
N PHE A 156 -9.34 -21.57 -17.81
CA PHE A 156 -10.61 -21.95 -18.42
C PHE A 156 -10.41 -23.13 -19.37
N ARG A 157 -11.48 -23.87 -19.68
CA ARG A 157 -11.42 -24.92 -20.70
C ARG A 157 -11.48 -24.31 -22.09
N SER A 158 -10.48 -24.60 -22.91
CA SER A 158 -10.45 -24.11 -24.29
C SER A 158 -11.31 -25.01 -25.18
N THR A 159 -12.40 -24.46 -25.69
CA THR A 159 -13.28 -25.11 -26.68
C THR A 159 -12.91 -24.79 -28.13
N LYS A 160 -11.77 -24.11 -28.36
CA LYS A 160 -11.36 -23.62 -29.69
C LYS A 160 -11.31 -24.71 -30.77
N HIS A 161 -10.95 -25.93 -30.38
CA HIS A 161 -10.85 -27.10 -31.26
C HIS A 161 -11.73 -28.25 -30.78
N PHE A 162 -12.76 -27.95 -29.98
CA PHE A 162 -13.67 -28.96 -29.47
C PHE A 162 -14.57 -29.46 -30.59
N ASN A 163 -14.56 -30.78 -30.83
CA ASN A 163 -15.49 -31.46 -31.72
C ASN A 163 -16.38 -32.38 -30.88
N GLU A 164 -17.68 -32.09 -30.89
CA GLU A 164 -18.66 -32.83 -30.09
C GLU A 164 -18.74 -34.31 -30.50
N ASN A 165 -18.67 -34.61 -31.80
CA ASN A 165 -18.77 -35.98 -32.29
C ASN A 165 -17.58 -36.83 -31.84
N ASP A 166 -16.37 -36.28 -31.92
CA ASP A 166 -15.15 -36.97 -31.51
C ASP A 166 -15.13 -37.19 -29.99
N PHE A 167 -15.60 -36.20 -29.22
CA PHE A 167 -15.74 -36.31 -27.77
C PHE A 167 -16.72 -37.40 -27.34
N VAL A 168 -17.91 -37.43 -27.95
CA VAL A 168 -18.93 -38.46 -27.67
C VAL A 168 -18.40 -39.85 -28.07
N ASN A 169 -17.74 -39.95 -29.21
CA ASN A 169 -17.13 -41.20 -29.65
C ASN A 169 -16.07 -41.68 -28.65
N ASP A 170 -15.13 -40.83 -28.23
CA ASP A 170 -14.08 -41.21 -27.28
C ASP A 170 -14.62 -41.59 -25.90
N ILE A 171 -15.68 -40.92 -25.42
CA ILE A 171 -16.38 -41.32 -24.19
C ILE A 171 -17.02 -42.70 -24.35
N SER A 172 -17.68 -42.96 -25.48
CA SER A 172 -18.35 -44.24 -25.74
C SER A 172 -17.38 -45.43 -25.79
N GLN A 173 -16.12 -45.18 -26.14
CA GLN A 173 -15.06 -46.19 -26.15
C GLN A 173 -14.42 -46.43 -24.77
N CYS A 174 -14.73 -45.60 -23.76
CA CYS A 174 -14.23 -45.79 -22.41
C CYS A 174 -15.01 -46.91 -21.69
N SER A 175 -14.29 -47.82 -21.03
CA SER A 175 -14.93 -48.82 -20.17
C SER A 175 -15.25 -48.21 -18.80
N PHE A 176 -16.54 -48.23 -18.43
CA PHE A 176 -17.01 -47.83 -17.11
C PHE A 176 -17.26 -49.02 -16.18
N ASN A 177 -16.94 -50.25 -16.60
CA ASN A 177 -17.19 -51.45 -15.79
C ASN A 177 -16.47 -51.38 -14.45
N CYS A 178 -15.23 -50.88 -14.43
CA CYS A 178 -14.46 -50.67 -13.21
C CYS A 178 -15.08 -49.64 -12.24
N VAL A 179 -16.04 -48.82 -12.68
CA VAL A 179 -16.80 -47.92 -11.80
C VAL A 179 -17.98 -48.66 -11.16
N LEU A 180 -18.60 -49.57 -11.91
CA LEU A 180 -19.77 -50.34 -11.47
C LEU A 180 -19.43 -51.46 -10.49
N GLU A 181 -18.17 -51.91 -10.49
CA GLU A 181 -17.65 -52.97 -9.62
C GLU A 181 -17.13 -52.44 -8.26
N ILE A 182 -17.13 -51.12 -8.05
CA ILE A 182 -16.67 -50.51 -6.79
C ILE A 182 -17.85 -50.39 -5.81
N ASP A 183 -17.71 -51.00 -4.64
CA ASP A 183 -18.73 -50.98 -3.57
C ASP A 183 -18.80 -49.61 -2.85
N ASP A 184 -17.67 -48.92 -2.72
CA ASP A 184 -17.62 -47.61 -2.07
C ASP A 184 -18.07 -46.47 -3.03
N PRO A 185 -19.14 -45.73 -2.70
CA PRO A 185 -19.65 -44.69 -3.59
C PRO A 185 -18.66 -43.54 -3.86
N GLU A 186 -17.79 -43.22 -2.90
CA GLU A 186 -16.82 -42.13 -3.04
C GLU A 186 -15.69 -42.53 -3.99
N GLU A 187 -15.18 -43.75 -3.86
CA GLU A 187 -14.21 -44.35 -4.78
C GLU A 187 -14.78 -44.51 -6.19
N ALA A 188 -16.04 -44.95 -6.32
CA ALA A 188 -16.72 -45.08 -7.60
C ALA A 188 -16.84 -43.73 -8.31
N LEU A 189 -17.25 -42.67 -7.57
CA LEU A 189 -17.33 -41.32 -8.11
C LEU A 189 -15.97 -40.80 -8.56
N LEU A 190 -14.91 -41.03 -7.78
CA LEU A 190 -13.56 -40.61 -8.13
C LEU A 190 -13.06 -41.32 -9.40
N SER A 191 -13.33 -42.62 -9.51
CA SER A 191 -12.98 -43.43 -10.69
C SER A 191 -13.68 -42.91 -11.95
N PHE A 192 -14.99 -42.65 -11.87
CA PHE A 192 -15.75 -42.03 -12.95
C PHE A 192 -15.18 -40.66 -13.36
N LEU A 193 -14.95 -39.77 -12.39
CA LEU A 193 -14.43 -38.44 -12.65
C LEU A 193 -13.05 -38.49 -13.31
N ASN A 194 -12.21 -39.45 -12.96
CA ASN A 194 -10.90 -39.64 -13.59
C ASN A 194 -11.02 -40.01 -15.07
N ILE A 195 -11.88 -41.00 -15.40
CA ILE A 195 -12.11 -41.42 -16.79
C ILE A 195 -12.69 -40.25 -17.60
N PHE A 196 -13.75 -39.63 -17.09
CA PHE A 196 -14.42 -38.52 -17.77
C PHE A 196 -13.50 -37.31 -17.96
N THR A 197 -12.78 -36.91 -16.90
CA THR A 197 -11.88 -35.75 -16.94
C THR A 197 -10.71 -35.99 -17.88
N LYS A 198 -10.23 -37.23 -18.03
CA LYS A 198 -9.17 -37.58 -18.99
C LYS A 198 -9.63 -37.29 -20.43
N VAL A 199 -10.81 -37.75 -20.82
CA VAL A 199 -11.37 -37.48 -22.16
C VAL A 199 -11.67 -35.99 -22.31
N LEU A 200 -12.26 -35.36 -21.29
CA LEU A 200 -12.56 -33.93 -21.30
C LEU A 200 -11.30 -33.06 -21.42
N ASN A 201 -10.19 -33.44 -20.81
CA ASN A 201 -8.92 -32.72 -20.94
C ASN A 201 -8.27 -32.90 -22.31
N HIS A 202 -8.52 -34.01 -23.01
CA HIS A 202 -8.07 -34.21 -24.38
C HIS A 202 -8.80 -33.26 -25.35
N HIS A 203 -10.12 -33.19 -25.25
CA HIS A 203 -10.97 -32.40 -26.16
C HIS A 203 -11.12 -30.92 -25.77
N ALA A 204 -11.10 -30.60 -24.48
CA ALA A 204 -11.28 -29.25 -23.94
C ALA A 204 -10.28 -28.97 -22.80
N PRO A 205 -8.97 -28.90 -23.10
CA PRO A 205 -7.91 -28.76 -22.10
C PRO A 205 -8.06 -27.47 -21.28
N LEU A 206 -7.67 -27.54 -20.00
CA LEU A 206 -7.53 -26.36 -19.16
C LEU A 206 -6.32 -25.53 -19.62
N ILE A 207 -6.57 -24.28 -19.99
CA ILE A 207 -5.53 -23.33 -20.41
C ILE A 207 -5.47 -22.19 -19.41
N LYS A 208 -4.25 -21.83 -19.01
CA LYS A 208 -3.96 -20.65 -18.21
C LYS A 208 -3.60 -19.49 -19.13
N LYS A 209 -4.37 -18.40 -19.09
CA LYS A 209 -4.14 -17.21 -19.92
C LYS A 209 -3.96 -15.97 -19.08
N ARG A 210 -2.94 -15.18 -19.41
CA ARG A 210 -2.72 -13.87 -18.79
C ARG A 210 -3.79 -12.89 -19.25
N VAL A 211 -4.41 -12.22 -18.29
CA VAL A 211 -5.41 -11.16 -18.51
C VAL A 211 -4.91 -9.83 -17.98
N LYS A 212 -5.49 -8.75 -18.51
CA LYS A 212 -5.21 -7.40 -18.01
C LYS A 212 -6.05 -7.07 -16.76
N ARG A 213 -7.21 -7.72 -16.60
CA ARG A 213 -8.18 -7.56 -15.52
C ARG A 213 -8.93 -8.89 -15.33
N LEU A 214 -9.22 -9.28 -14.09
CA LEU A 214 -10.04 -10.45 -13.77
C LEU A 214 -11.53 -10.25 -14.10
N TYR A 215 -12.02 -9.03 -13.91
CA TYR A 215 -13.43 -8.68 -14.13
C TYR A 215 -13.57 -7.64 -15.23
N GLN A 216 -14.63 -7.80 -16.02
CA GLN A 216 -15.03 -6.82 -17.03
C GLN A 216 -15.74 -5.66 -16.35
N ASN A 217 -15.54 -4.43 -16.85
CA ASN A 217 -16.22 -3.27 -16.26
C ASN A 217 -17.73 -3.38 -16.53
N GLU A 218 -18.56 -2.92 -15.59
CA GLU A 218 -20.03 -3.04 -15.66
C GLU A 218 -20.65 -2.41 -16.92
N TRP A 219 -20.04 -1.33 -17.43
CA TRP A 219 -20.51 -0.67 -18.66
C TRP A 219 -20.17 -1.42 -19.95
N MET A 220 -19.29 -2.42 -19.89
CA MET A 220 -18.83 -3.16 -21.08
C MET A 220 -19.69 -4.41 -21.25
N ASN A 221 -20.83 -4.25 -21.93
CA ASN A 221 -21.79 -5.33 -22.21
C ASN A 221 -21.48 -6.10 -23.51
N ASP A 222 -22.26 -7.14 -23.79
CA ASP A 222 -22.07 -8.00 -24.96
C ASP A 222 -22.28 -7.26 -26.29
N GLU A 223 -23.21 -6.32 -26.36
CA GLU A 223 -23.46 -5.51 -27.57
C GLU A 223 -22.24 -4.67 -27.96
N ILE A 224 -21.57 -4.08 -26.97
CA ILE A 224 -20.34 -3.32 -27.16
C ILE A 224 -19.22 -4.26 -27.64
N LEU A 225 -19.08 -5.44 -27.02
CA LEU A 225 -18.08 -6.43 -27.44
C LEU A 225 -18.28 -6.88 -28.88
N ASP A 226 -19.52 -7.13 -29.30
CA ASP A 226 -19.84 -7.52 -30.68
C ASP A 226 -19.61 -6.40 -31.68
N SER A 227 -19.93 -5.16 -31.30
CA SER A 227 -19.62 -3.98 -32.11
C SER A 227 -18.11 -3.82 -32.32
N MET A 228 -17.31 -4.06 -31.26
CA MET A 228 -15.84 -4.06 -31.37
C MET A 228 -15.33 -5.18 -32.29
N ARG A 229 -15.88 -6.40 -32.19
CA ARG A 229 -15.52 -7.52 -33.08
C ARG A 229 -15.83 -7.22 -34.54
N LYS A 230 -17.02 -6.67 -34.83
CA LYS A 230 -17.43 -6.27 -36.20
C LYS A 230 -16.48 -5.22 -36.76
N ARG A 231 -16.18 -4.17 -35.98
CA ARG A 231 -15.22 -3.13 -36.37
C ARG A 231 -13.86 -3.73 -36.74
N ASP A 232 -13.32 -4.59 -35.88
CA ASP A 232 -11.99 -5.19 -36.07
C ASP A 232 -11.94 -6.14 -37.27
N PHE A 233 -13.05 -6.86 -37.54
CA PHE A 233 -13.20 -7.69 -38.74
C PHE A 233 -13.10 -6.85 -40.02
N TYR A 234 -13.86 -5.75 -40.13
CA TYR A 234 -13.82 -4.89 -41.32
C TYR A 234 -12.48 -4.16 -41.48
N HIS A 235 -11.85 -3.76 -40.37
CA HIS A 235 -10.50 -3.19 -40.40
C HIS A 235 -9.45 -4.16 -40.95
N LYS A 236 -9.54 -5.45 -40.59
CA LYS A 236 -8.65 -6.48 -41.16
C LYS A 236 -8.94 -6.71 -42.64
N LYS A 237 -10.22 -6.73 -43.05
CA LYS A 237 -10.61 -6.94 -44.45
C LYS A 237 -10.10 -5.83 -45.38
N LYS A 238 -10.09 -4.57 -44.92
CA LYS A 238 -9.55 -3.43 -45.67
C LYS A 238 -8.02 -3.42 -45.84
N ARG A 239 -7.26 -4.17 -45.03
CA ARG A 239 -5.79 -4.26 -45.16
C ARG A 239 -5.31 -5.21 -46.26
N TYR A 240 -6.22 -5.96 -46.88
CA TYR A 240 -5.94 -6.91 -47.97
C TYR A 240 -6.58 -6.48 -49.29
N VAL A 241 -6.91 -5.19 -49.44
CA VAL A 241 -7.32 -4.55 -50.70
C VAL A 241 -6.31 -3.48 -51.04
#